data_AF-A0A562LYM2-F1
#
_entry.id   AF-A0A562LYM2-F1
#
_cell.length_a   1.000
_cell.length_b   1.000
_cell.length_c   1.000
_cell.angle_alpha   90.00
_cell.angle_beta   90.00
_cell.angle_gamma   90.00
#
_symmetry.space_group_name_H-M   'P 1'
#
loop_
_entity.id
_entity.type
_entity.pdbx_description
1 polymer ?
#
loop_
_entity_poly.entity_id
_entity_poly.type
_entity_poly.pdbx_seq_one_letter_code
_entity_poly.pdbx_strand_id
1 'polypeptide(L)'
;MTLVVINMTLQTCQILLQQDDVMGLPMMSLDHENNVPALFSTLLLLTSSVILACIAWVERTRGGADAIQWAILAAGLLLMGVDESLSLHERLIDPLRALMHDSLGIERFGIFYFAWVIPGIALVVALGICFLPFVRRLPTRTGAMLLVSAAIYFGGALGVELAEGWWREGHGNRNVVYHAFVSIEEGMEMIGAILLIHTLLDLLANRSGGVIIALKAREHAVPMAAASEVGGASAALREDPRLDAP
;
A
#
# COMPACT_ATOMS: atom_id res chain seq x y z
N MET A 1 -2.70 2.92 -17.63
CA MET A 1 -2.69 3.16 -19.10
C MET A 1 -2.67 1.85 -19.89
N THR A 2 -1.53 1.18 -20.08
CA THR A 2 -1.48 -0.04 -20.93
C THR A 2 -2.44 -1.13 -20.44
N LEU A 3 -2.51 -1.38 -19.12
CA LEU A 3 -3.47 -2.31 -18.52
C LEU A 3 -4.93 -1.94 -18.84
N VAL A 4 -5.30 -0.67 -18.63
CA VAL A 4 -6.64 -0.12 -18.96
C VAL A 4 -7.01 -0.34 -20.43
N VAL A 5 -6.07 -0.10 -21.37
CA VAL A 5 -6.30 -0.33 -22.81
C VAL A 5 -6.44 -1.83 -23.12
N ILE A 6 -5.69 -2.71 -22.46
CA ILE A 6 -5.82 -4.16 -22.61
C ILE A 6 -7.17 -4.64 -22.07
N ASN A 7 -7.58 -4.22 -20.85
CA ASN A 7 -8.91 -4.51 -20.31
C ASN A 7 -10.01 -4.07 -21.28
N MET A 8 -10.04 -2.79 -21.66
CA MET A 8 -10.99 -2.25 -22.63
C MET A 8 -11.08 -3.07 -23.92
N THR A 9 -9.94 -3.50 -24.47
CA THR A 9 -9.89 -4.29 -25.71
C THR A 9 -10.47 -5.69 -25.50
N LEU A 10 -10.10 -6.38 -24.43
CA LEU A 10 -10.56 -7.75 -24.15
C LEU A 10 -12.05 -7.79 -23.77
N GLN A 11 -12.53 -6.85 -22.95
CA GLN A 11 -13.94 -6.69 -22.60
C GLN A 11 -14.79 -6.42 -23.85
N THR A 12 -14.33 -5.53 -24.73
CA THR A 12 -15.01 -5.23 -26.01
C THR A 12 -15.04 -6.45 -26.92
N CYS A 13 -13.95 -7.22 -27.00
CA CYS A 13 -13.93 -8.49 -27.75
C CYS A 13 -14.91 -9.53 -27.17
N GLN A 14 -15.00 -9.68 -25.84
CA GLN A 14 -15.95 -10.61 -25.21
C GLN A 14 -17.40 -10.29 -25.60
N ILE A 15 -17.78 -9.00 -25.50
CA ILE A 15 -19.12 -8.52 -25.84
C ILE A 15 -19.43 -8.67 -27.34
N LEU A 16 -18.48 -8.35 -28.22
CA LEU A 16 -18.68 -8.44 -29.67
C LEU A 16 -18.68 -9.87 -30.22
N LEU A 17 -17.89 -10.78 -29.63
CA LEU A 17 -17.78 -12.17 -30.07
C LEU A 17 -18.84 -13.09 -29.43
N GLN A 18 -19.56 -12.62 -28.40
CA GLN A 18 -20.51 -13.40 -27.61
C GLN A 18 -19.92 -14.71 -27.04
N GLN A 19 -18.61 -14.71 -26.77
CA GLN A 19 -17.91 -15.80 -26.08
C GLN A 19 -17.74 -15.42 -24.62
N ASP A 20 -18.21 -16.26 -23.70
CA ASP A 20 -17.97 -16.05 -22.26
C ASP A 20 -16.47 -16.18 -21.92
N ASP A 21 -15.77 -17.17 -22.49
CA ASP A 21 -14.34 -17.42 -22.27
C ASP A 21 -13.44 -16.73 -23.31
N VAL A 22 -13.07 -15.46 -23.07
CA VAL A 22 -11.96 -14.82 -23.81
C VAL A 22 -10.62 -15.13 -23.14
N MET A 23 -9.77 -15.87 -23.85
CA MET A 23 -8.44 -16.28 -23.34
C MET A 23 -7.61 -15.05 -22.92
N GLY A 24 -7.21 -15.04 -21.64
CA GLY A 24 -6.41 -13.96 -21.04
C GLY A 24 -7.23 -12.83 -20.39
N LEU A 25 -8.54 -12.73 -20.63
CA LEU A 25 -9.40 -11.74 -19.96
C LEU A 25 -9.34 -11.86 -18.42
N PRO A 26 -9.43 -13.04 -17.78
CA PRO A 26 -9.34 -13.14 -16.31
C PRO A 26 -8.01 -12.66 -15.72
N MET A 27 -6.93 -12.63 -16.51
CA MET A 27 -5.59 -12.19 -16.05
C MET A 27 -5.33 -10.70 -16.27
N MET A 28 -6.20 -10.01 -17.01
CA MET A 28 -6.05 -8.62 -17.45
C MET A 28 -7.32 -7.77 -17.25
N SER A 29 -8.39 -8.36 -16.72
CA SER A 29 -9.59 -7.66 -16.28
C SER A 29 -9.25 -6.70 -15.13
N LEU A 30 -9.95 -5.59 -15.06
CA LEU A 30 -9.96 -4.71 -13.87
C LEU A 30 -11.11 -5.09 -12.92
N ASP A 31 -12.16 -5.74 -13.43
CA ASP A 31 -13.39 -6.12 -12.72
C ASP A 31 -13.23 -7.41 -11.88
N HIS A 32 -12.00 -7.83 -11.53
CA HIS A 32 -11.68 -9.15 -10.92
C HIS A 32 -10.48 -9.08 -9.96
N GLU A 33 -10.51 -9.89 -8.89
CA GLU A 33 -9.34 -10.14 -8.02
C GLU A 33 -8.23 -11.00 -8.69
N ASN A 34 -7.07 -11.12 -8.02
CA ASN A 34 -6.02 -12.13 -8.26
C ASN A 34 -5.38 -12.15 -9.67
N ASN A 35 -5.22 -10.98 -10.29
CA ASN A 35 -4.70 -10.81 -11.66
C ASN A 35 -3.57 -9.77 -11.76
N VAL A 36 -3.13 -9.44 -12.97
CA VAL A 36 -1.98 -8.53 -13.19
C VAL A 36 -2.30 -7.07 -12.77
N PRO A 37 -3.49 -6.49 -13.06
CA PRO A 37 -3.87 -5.20 -12.51
C PRO A 37 -3.95 -5.13 -10.98
N ALA A 38 -4.70 -6.02 -10.32
CA ALA A 38 -4.86 -5.99 -8.86
C ALA A 38 -3.51 -6.14 -8.13
N LEU A 39 -2.61 -6.98 -8.66
CA LEU A 39 -1.23 -7.08 -8.17
C LEU A 39 -0.44 -5.77 -8.34
N PHE A 40 -0.64 -5.03 -9.44
CA PHE A 40 0.01 -3.75 -9.69
C PHE A 40 -0.51 -2.65 -8.75
N SER A 41 -1.82 -2.52 -8.60
CA SER A 41 -2.48 -1.60 -7.65
C SER A 41 -2.09 -1.91 -6.20
N THR A 42 -2.12 -3.18 -5.78
CA THR A 42 -1.57 -3.66 -4.49
C THR A 42 -0.12 -3.21 -4.28
N LEU A 43 0.75 -3.41 -5.27
CA LEU A 43 2.18 -3.04 -5.17
C LEU A 43 2.40 -1.53 -5.10
N LEU A 44 1.56 -0.71 -5.75
CA LEU A 44 1.61 0.75 -5.61
C LEU A 44 1.23 1.20 -4.19
N LEU A 45 0.17 0.62 -3.62
CA LEU A 45 -0.29 0.92 -2.25
C LEU A 45 0.74 0.48 -1.19
N LEU A 46 1.28 -0.73 -1.31
CA LEU A 46 2.35 -1.23 -0.44
C LEU A 46 3.64 -0.39 -0.57
N THR A 47 4.04 0.00 -1.78
CA THR A 47 5.20 0.88 -2.00
C THR A 47 4.99 2.24 -1.34
N SER A 48 3.80 2.83 -1.48
CA SER A 48 3.42 4.09 -0.85
C SER A 48 3.46 3.98 0.68
N SER A 49 2.93 2.89 1.24
CA SER A 49 2.95 2.58 2.67
C SER A 49 4.39 2.48 3.22
N VAL A 50 5.28 1.76 2.54
CA VAL A 50 6.69 1.64 2.94
C VAL A 50 7.40 3.00 2.91
N ILE A 51 7.18 3.81 1.87
CA ILE A 51 7.78 5.16 1.79
C ILE A 51 7.26 6.06 2.91
N LEU A 52 5.96 6.03 3.22
CA LEU A 52 5.36 6.74 4.36
C LEU A 52 5.95 6.28 5.70
N ALA A 53 6.18 4.98 5.89
CA ALA A 53 6.83 4.44 7.08
C ALA A 53 8.29 4.92 7.22
N CYS A 54 9.03 5.01 6.10
CA CYS A 54 10.37 5.60 6.08
C CYS A 54 10.34 7.10 6.42
N ILE A 55 9.38 7.87 5.89
CA ILE A 55 9.19 9.29 6.24
C ILE A 55 8.85 9.43 7.73
N ALA A 56 7.94 8.61 8.26
CA ALA A 56 7.58 8.60 9.68
C ALA A 56 8.80 8.33 10.57
N TRP A 57 9.66 7.38 10.19
CA TRP A 57 10.90 7.07 10.91
C TRP A 57 11.91 8.23 10.89
N VAL A 58 12.12 8.86 9.72
CA VAL A 58 13.02 10.03 9.58
C VAL A 58 12.50 11.23 10.36
N GLU A 59 11.20 11.49 10.34
CA GLU A 59 10.57 12.57 11.11
C GLU A 59 10.71 12.31 12.62
N ARG A 60 10.48 11.06 13.07
CA ARG A 60 10.56 10.67 14.49
C ARG A 60 11.98 10.74 15.05
N THR A 61 12.98 10.30 14.27
CA THR A 61 14.40 10.39 14.64
C THR A 61 14.94 11.81 14.63
N ARG A 62 14.29 12.73 13.91
CA ARG A 62 14.57 14.18 13.94
C ARG A 62 13.77 14.95 15.00
N GLY A 63 12.93 14.28 15.79
CA GLY A 63 12.06 14.91 16.79
C GLY A 63 10.90 15.73 16.21
N GLY A 64 10.54 15.51 14.94
CA GLY A 64 9.46 16.23 14.27
C GLY A 64 8.07 15.81 14.77
N ALA A 65 7.19 16.81 14.95
CA ALA A 65 5.86 16.65 15.53
C ALA A 65 4.88 15.80 14.68
N ASP A 66 5.18 15.63 13.39
CA ASP A 66 4.27 15.01 12.41
C ASP A 66 4.50 13.51 12.17
N ALA A 67 5.41 12.88 12.93
CA ALA A 67 5.78 11.47 12.76
C ALA A 67 4.62 10.48 12.96
N ILE A 68 3.63 10.81 13.80
CA ILE A 68 2.45 9.96 14.04
C ILE A 68 1.50 10.01 12.84
N GLN A 69 1.34 11.18 12.23
CA GLN A 69 0.48 11.39 11.07
C GLN A 69 1.01 10.63 9.86
N TRP A 70 2.32 10.67 9.61
CA TRP A 70 2.97 9.84 8.59
C TRP A 70 2.78 8.33 8.86
N ALA A 71 2.87 7.88 10.12
CA ALA A 71 2.66 6.47 10.47
C ALA A 71 1.20 6.02 10.31
N ILE A 72 0.22 6.88 10.60
CA ILE A 72 -1.21 6.59 10.37
C ILE A 72 -1.49 6.50 8.86
N LEU A 73 -0.91 7.38 8.03
CA LEU A 73 -1.04 7.28 6.57
C LEU A 73 -0.39 5.99 6.03
N ALA A 74 0.77 5.59 6.57
CA ALA A 74 1.41 4.32 6.21
C ALA A 74 0.52 3.11 6.54
N ALA A 75 -0.09 3.10 7.73
CA ALA A 75 -1.03 2.07 8.15
C ALA A 75 -2.32 2.08 7.30
N GLY A 76 -2.83 3.27 6.93
CA GLY A 76 -3.97 3.42 6.04
C GLY A 76 -3.74 2.79 4.67
N LEU A 77 -2.64 3.13 4.00
CA LEU A 77 -2.32 2.54 2.69
C LEU A 77 -1.93 1.05 2.78
N LEU A 78 -1.43 0.58 3.93
CA LEU A 78 -1.23 -0.86 4.15
C LEU A 78 -2.56 -1.59 4.23
N LEU A 79 -3.56 -1.01 4.92
CA LEU A 79 -4.90 -1.58 5.00
C LEU A 79 -5.60 -1.54 3.63
N MET A 80 -5.47 -0.45 2.87
CA MET A 80 -5.98 -0.36 1.50
C MET A 80 -5.30 -1.39 0.57
N GLY A 81 -3.98 -1.58 0.66
CA GLY A 81 -3.27 -2.61 -0.12
C GLY A 81 -3.58 -4.05 0.30
N VAL A 82 -4.16 -4.26 1.49
CA VAL A 82 -4.68 -5.57 1.94
C VAL A 82 -6.14 -5.75 1.52
N ASP A 83 -6.92 -4.68 1.49
CA ASP A 83 -8.28 -4.64 0.98
C ASP A 83 -8.32 -4.93 -0.53
N GLU A 84 -7.55 -4.19 -1.33
CA GLU A 84 -7.27 -4.42 -2.76
C GLU A 84 -6.93 -5.88 -3.10
N SER A 85 -6.11 -6.53 -2.26
CA SER A 85 -5.66 -7.91 -2.51
C SER A 85 -6.68 -8.98 -2.08
N LEU A 86 -7.82 -8.60 -1.49
CA LEU A 86 -8.80 -9.51 -0.87
C LEU A 86 -10.26 -9.08 -1.09
N SER A 87 -10.53 -7.97 -1.78
CA SER A 87 -11.84 -7.31 -1.88
C SER A 87 -12.63 -7.32 -0.56
N LEU A 88 -12.10 -6.72 0.50
CA LEU A 88 -12.78 -6.69 1.80
C LEU A 88 -13.97 -5.71 1.78
N HIS A 89 -13.85 -4.60 1.04
CA HIS A 89 -14.94 -3.64 0.85
C HIS A 89 -16.12 -4.24 0.07
N GLU A 90 -15.88 -5.07 -0.96
CA GLU A 90 -16.96 -5.79 -1.67
C GLU A 90 -17.77 -6.66 -0.72
N ARG A 91 -17.10 -7.36 0.20
CA ARG A 91 -17.72 -8.21 1.23
C ARG A 91 -18.58 -7.43 2.23
N LEU A 92 -18.50 -6.10 2.26
CA LEU A 92 -19.38 -5.23 3.06
C LEU A 92 -20.66 -4.85 2.32
N ILE A 93 -20.74 -4.98 0.99
CA ILE A 93 -21.89 -4.55 0.18
C ILE A 93 -23.17 -5.28 0.64
N ASP A 94 -23.21 -6.60 0.55
CA ASP A 94 -24.44 -7.36 0.86
C ASP A 94 -24.89 -7.22 2.33
N PRO A 95 -23.99 -7.28 3.34
CA PRO A 95 -24.38 -7.00 4.73
C PRO A 95 -24.95 -5.60 4.96
N LEU A 96 -24.37 -4.56 4.32
CA LEU A 96 -24.88 -3.20 4.42
C LEU A 96 -26.22 -3.03 3.71
N ARG A 97 -26.40 -3.65 2.53
CA ARG A 97 -27.67 -3.65 1.79
C ARG A 97 -28.78 -4.35 2.55
N ALA A 98 -28.50 -5.52 3.16
CA ALA A 98 -29.44 -6.22 4.02
C ALA A 98 -29.83 -5.36 5.24
N LEU A 99 -28.85 -4.75 5.92
CA LEU A 99 -29.11 -3.86 7.05
C LEU A 99 -29.97 -2.65 6.66
N MET A 100 -29.70 -2.02 5.52
CA MET A 100 -30.46 -0.88 5.00
C MET A 100 -31.89 -1.28 4.55
N HIS A 101 -32.04 -2.45 3.94
CA HIS A 101 -33.35 -3.01 3.61
C HIS A 101 -34.18 -3.23 4.89
N ASP A 102 -33.64 -3.96 5.86
CA ASP A 102 -34.37 -4.40 7.05
C ASP A 102 -34.66 -3.25 8.05
N SER A 103 -33.82 -2.20 8.08
CA SER A 103 -33.97 -1.06 9.01
C SER A 103 -34.63 0.18 8.40
N LEU A 104 -34.60 0.36 7.08
CA LEU A 104 -35.10 1.57 6.40
C LEU A 104 -36.10 1.28 5.26
N GLY A 105 -36.35 0.01 4.91
CA GLY A 105 -37.26 -0.37 3.83
C GLY A 105 -36.72 -0.07 2.42
N ILE A 106 -35.40 -0.04 2.25
CA ILE A 106 -34.75 0.33 1.00
C ILE A 106 -34.63 -0.89 0.07
N GLU A 107 -35.50 -0.97 -0.94
CA GLU A 107 -35.45 -2.01 -1.99
C GLU A 107 -34.49 -1.67 -3.16
N ARG A 108 -34.25 -0.38 -3.41
CA ARG A 108 -33.35 0.11 -4.48
C ARG A 108 -32.33 1.08 -3.91
N PHE A 109 -31.09 0.92 -4.37
CA PHE A 109 -29.92 1.58 -3.81
C PHE A 109 -29.36 2.63 -4.76
N GLY A 110 -29.57 2.49 -6.07
CA GLY A 110 -29.16 3.45 -7.09
C GLY A 110 -27.67 3.74 -7.03
N ILE A 111 -27.30 5.00 -6.76
CA ILE A 111 -25.91 5.42 -6.56
C ILE A 111 -25.21 4.63 -5.44
N PHE A 112 -25.94 4.12 -4.44
CA PHE A 112 -25.39 3.34 -3.33
C PHE A 112 -25.51 1.81 -3.54
N TYR A 113 -25.64 1.35 -4.79
CA TYR A 113 -25.62 -0.09 -5.13
C TYR A 113 -24.41 -0.79 -4.49
N PHE A 114 -23.25 -0.13 -4.56
CA PHE A 114 -22.04 -0.47 -3.81
C PHE A 114 -22.10 0.18 -2.42
N ALA A 115 -22.80 -0.47 -1.49
CA ALA A 115 -23.15 0.16 -0.21
C ALA A 115 -21.95 0.47 0.71
N TRP A 116 -20.78 -0.12 0.47
CA TRP A 116 -19.55 0.16 1.22
C TRP A 116 -19.05 1.60 1.07
N VAL A 117 -19.41 2.28 -0.04
CA VAL A 117 -19.12 3.70 -0.27
C VAL A 117 -19.63 4.59 0.86
N ILE A 118 -20.71 4.21 1.55
CA ILE A 118 -21.28 4.98 2.67
C ILE A 118 -20.28 5.10 3.84
N PRO A 119 -19.78 4.01 4.45
CA PRO A 119 -18.69 4.10 5.42
C PRO A 119 -17.36 4.58 4.81
N GLY A 120 -17.09 4.31 3.52
CA GLY A 120 -15.91 4.81 2.80
C GLY A 120 -15.83 6.35 2.80
N ILE A 121 -16.88 7.02 2.32
CA ILE A 121 -17.01 8.49 2.33
C ILE A 121 -16.92 9.03 3.78
N ALA A 122 -17.60 8.39 4.74
CA ALA A 122 -17.56 8.84 6.13
C ALA A 122 -16.13 8.80 6.70
N LEU A 123 -15.36 7.75 6.41
CA LEU A 123 -13.96 7.61 6.80
C LEU A 123 -13.07 8.64 6.11
N VAL A 124 -13.19 8.82 4.78
CA VAL A 124 -12.37 9.76 4.01
C VAL A 124 -12.65 11.22 4.43
N VAL A 125 -13.91 11.58 4.70
CA VAL A 125 -14.26 12.92 5.22
C VAL A 125 -13.69 13.13 6.63
N ALA A 126 -13.82 12.15 7.53
CA ALA A 126 -13.27 12.24 8.88
C ALA A 126 -11.74 12.36 8.89
N LEU A 127 -11.05 11.53 8.09
CA LEU A 127 -9.60 11.62 7.89
C LEU A 127 -9.21 12.97 7.26
N GLY A 128 -9.92 13.41 6.23
CA GLY A 128 -9.69 14.70 5.57
C GLY A 128 -9.72 15.87 6.56
N ILE A 129 -10.73 15.92 7.44
CA ILE A 129 -10.84 16.94 8.50
C ILE A 129 -9.69 16.83 9.51
N CYS A 130 -9.40 15.62 10.01
CA CYS A 130 -8.36 15.38 11.01
C CYS A 130 -6.94 15.65 10.50
N PHE A 131 -6.67 15.41 9.21
CA PHE A 131 -5.35 15.60 8.59
C PHE A 131 -5.15 16.99 7.97
N LEU A 132 -6.22 17.78 7.78
CA LEU A 132 -6.14 19.14 7.23
C LEU A 132 -5.15 20.07 7.98
N PRO A 133 -5.00 20.03 9.33
CA PRO A 133 -3.98 20.79 10.04
C PRO A 133 -2.54 20.30 9.77
N PHE A 134 -2.35 19.00 9.51
CA PHE A 134 -1.07 18.40 9.15
C PHE A 134 -0.67 18.77 7.72
N VAL A 135 -1.58 18.62 6.75
CA VAL A 135 -1.34 19.01 5.35
C VAL A 135 -0.95 20.49 5.24
N ARG A 136 -1.54 21.35 6.08
CA ARG A 136 -1.20 22.79 6.18
C ARG A 136 0.15 23.11 6.83
N ARG A 137 0.81 22.15 7.50
CA ARG A 137 2.21 22.29 7.99
C ARG A 137 3.25 21.89 6.94
N LEU A 138 2.85 21.18 5.89
CA LEU A 138 3.76 20.75 4.83
C LEU A 138 4.08 21.90 3.87
N PRO A 139 5.23 21.85 3.16
CA PRO A 139 5.52 22.81 2.08
C PRO A 139 4.39 22.81 1.06
N THR A 140 3.97 24.00 0.59
CA THR A 140 2.74 24.17 -0.21
C THR A 140 2.65 23.24 -1.42
N ARG A 141 3.76 22.99 -2.12
CA ARG A 141 3.82 22.03 -3.24
C ARG A 141 3.54 20.59 -2.77
N THR A 142 4.17 20.12 -1.70
CA THR A 142 3.93 18.78 -1.14
C THR A 142 2.49 18.64 -0.65
N GLY A 143 1.99 19.61 0.12
CA GLY A 143 0.60 19.59 0.62
C GLY A 143 -0.44 19.57 -0.51
N ALA A 144 -0.24 20.38 -1.55
CA ALA A 144 -1.10 20.39 -2.72
C ALA A 144 -1.03 19.07 -3.51
N MET A 145 0.16 18.50 -3.73
CA MET A 145 0.29 17.24 -4.47
C MET A 145 -0.24 16.03 -3.70
N LEU A 146 -0.15 16.01 -2.37
CA LEU A 146 -0.84 14.99 -1.54
C LEU A 146 -2.36 15.10 -1.70
N LEU A 147 -2.92 16.31 -1.64
CA LEU A 147 -4.36 16.52 -1.84
C LEU A 147 -4.82 16.16 -3.26
N VAL A 148 -4.05 16.49 -4.29
CA VAL A 148 -4.34 16.10 -5.68
C VAL A 148 -4.29 14.58 -5.85
N SER A 149 -3.26 13.92 -5.28
CA SER A 149 -3.13 12.46 -5.35
C SER A 149 -4.31 11.75 -4.67
N ALA A 150 -4.70 12.21 -3.47
CA ALA A 150 -5.85 11.67 -2.75
C ALA A 150 -7.20 11.99 -3.43
N ALA A 151 -7.36 13.19 -3.99
CA ALA A 151 -8.59 13.57 -4.69
C ALA A 151 -8.77 12.83 -6.03
N ILE A 152 -7.67 12.44 -6.69
CA ILE A 152 -7.72 11.56 -7.87
C ILE A 152 -8.04 10.13 -7.42
N TYR A 153 -7.35 9.60 -6.40
CA TYR A 153 -7.57 8.24 -5.89
C TYR A 153 -9.02 8.04 -5.41
N PHE A 154 -9.46 8.77 -4.38
CA PHE A 154 -10.82 8.69 -3.86
C PHE A 154 -11.87 9.25 -4.82
N GLY A 155 -11.46 9.99 -5.85
CA GLY A 155 -12.31 10.37 -6.98
C GLY A 155 -12.67 9.18 -7.88
N GLY A 156 -11.81 8.17 -7.97
CA GLY A 156 -12.13 6.83 -8.46
C GLY A 156 -13.00 6.12 -7.43
N ALA A 157 -12.35 5.47 -6.45
CA ALA A 157 -12.87 4.62 -5.37
C ALA A 157 -14.20 4.98 -4.71
N LEU A 158 -14.63 6.25 -4.73
CA LEU A 158 -15.89 6.71 -4.14
C LEU A 158 -16.70 7.64 -5.06
N GLY A 159 -16.11 8.08 -6.18
CA GLY A 159 -16.71 9.07 -7.08
C GLY A 159 -17.18 8.47 -8.40
N VAL A 160 -16.38 7.56 -8.97
CA VAL A 160 -16.76 6.78 -10.16
C VAL A 160 -17.71 5.65 -9.75
N GLU A 161 -17.46 4.98 -8.61
CA GLU A 161 -18.26 3.82 -8.17
C GLU A 161 -19.72 4.19 -7.88
N LEU A 162 -19.99 5.41 -7.40
CA LEU A 162 -21.36 5.93 -7.26
C LEU A 162 -22.09 6.08 -8.61
N ALA A 163 -21.36 6.46 -9.66
CA ALA A 163 -21.91 6.59 -11.01
C ALA A 163 -22.07 5.21 -11.67
N GLU A 164 -21.12 4.31 -11.43
CA GLU A 164 -21.21 2.92 -11.86
C GLU A 164 -22.36 2.18 -11.20
N GLY A 165 -22.53 2.29 -9.89
CA GLY A 165 -23.59 1.61 -9.13
C GLY A 165 -24.98 2.00 -9.63
N TRP A 166 -25.18 3.30 -9.90
CA TRP A 166 -26.39 3.80 -10.53
C TRP A 166 -26.62 3.23 -11.93
N TRP A 167 -25.55 3.10 -12.74
CA TRP A 167 -25.64 2.50 -14.07
C TRP A 167 -25.95 0.99 -13.99
N ARG A 168 -25.25 0.26 -13.11
CA ARG A 168 -25.32 -1.19 -12.88
C ARG A 168 -26.68 -1.64 -12.37
N GLU A 169 -27.34 -0.88 -11.49
CA GLU A 169 -28.71 -1.18 -11.03
C GLU A 169 -29.74 -1.10 -12.18
N GLY A 170 -29.54 -0.18 -13.14
CA GLY A 170 -30.44 -0.01 -14.29
C GLY A 170 -30.15 -0.89 -15.51
N HIS A 171 -28.87 -1.22 -15.77
CA HIS A 171 -28.43 -1.81 -17.04
C HIS A 171 -27.58 -3.09 -16.89
N GLY A 172 -27.31 -3.53 -15.64
CA GLY A 172 -26.39 -4.63 -15.36
C GLY A 172 -24.93 -4.29 -15.66
N ASN A 173 -24.06 -5.30 -15.57
CA ASN A 173 -22.61 -5.18 -15.74
C ASN A 173 -22.08 -5.65 -17.11
N ARG A 174 -22.76 -6.57 -17.82
CA ARG A 174 -22.31 -7.09 -19.13
C ARG A 174 -22.51 -6.10 -20.30
N ASN A 175 -21.95 -4.89 -20.20
CA ASN A 175 -22.03 -3.85 -21.22
C ASN A 175 -20.79 -2.93 -21.23
N VAL A 176 -20.46 -2.36 -22.39
CA VAL A 176 -19.25 -1.55 -22.60
C VAL A 176 -19.20 -0.31 -21.70
N VAL A 177 -20.36 0.27 -21.35
CA VAL A 177 -20.43 1.46 -20.49
C VAL A 177 -20.06 1.13 -19.04
N TYR A 178 -20.50 -0.01 -18.52
CA TYR A 178 -20.07 -0.52 -17.22
C TYR A 178 -18.55 -0.70 -17.16
N HIS A 179 -17.96 -1.49 -18.07
CA HIS A 179 -16.51 -1.69 -18.06
C HIS A 179 -15.70 -0.41 -18.29
N ALA A 180 -16.31 0.63 -18.90
CA ALA A 180 -15.70 1.96 -19.03
C ALA A 180 -15.68 2.73 -17.69
N PHE A 181 -16.67 2.56 -16.80
CA PHE A 181 -16.60 3.09 -15.44
C PHE A 181 -15.47 2.43 -14.65
N VAL A 182 -15.47 1.10 -14.47
CA VAL A 182 -14.34 0.32 -13.89
C VAL A 182 -12.98 0.78 -14.44
N SER A 183 -12.87 0.94 -15.77
CA SER A 183 -11.61 1.35 -16.42
C SER A 183 -11.17 2.80 -16.15
N ILE A 184 -12.10 3.69 -15.80
CA ILE A 184 -11.82 5.06 -15.37
C ILE A 184 -11.47 5.07 -13.88
N GLU A 185 -12.19 4.30 -13.06
CA GLU A 185 -12.01 4.15 -11.62
C GLU A 185 -10.59 3.68 -11.25
N GLU A 186 -10.26 2.46 -11.67
CA GLU A 186 -8.93 1.86 -11.56
C GLU A 186 -7.85 2.69 -12.26
N GLY A 187 -8.21 3.31 -13.38
CA GLY A 187 -7.34 4.27 -14.07
C GLY A 187 -6.96 5.45 -13.19
N MET A 188 -7.91 5.98 -12.41
CA MET A 188 -7.72 7.07 -11.46
C MET A 188 -6.99 6.60 -10.20
N GLU A 189 -7.30 5.43 -9.63
CA GLU A 189 -6.58 4.90 -8.46
C GLU A 189 -5.10 4.67 -8.74
N MET A 190 -4.76 4.00 -9.84
CA MET A 190 -3.37 3.84 -10.29
C MET A 190 -2.67 5.19 -10.47
N ILE A 191 -3.32 6.20 -11.08
CA ILE A 191 -2.75 7.55 -11.23
C ILE A 191 -2.53 8.20 -9.85
N GLY A 192 -3.52 8.15 -8.97
CA GLY A 192 -3.47 8.74 -7.63
C GLY A 192 -2.34 8.16 -6.79
N ALA A 193 -2.18 6.83 -6.80
CA ALA A 193 -1.09 6.15 -6.12
C ALA A 193 0.29 6.47 -6.73
N ILE A 194 0.41 6.55 -8.06
CA ILE A 194 1.67 6.94 -8.73
C ILE A 194 2.06 8.39 -8.40
N LEU A 195 1.10 9.33 -8.40
CA LEU A 195 1.33 10.72 -8.00
C LEU A 195 1.70 10.84 -6.51
N LEU A 196 1.13 9.98 -5.66
CA LEU A 196 1.47 9.89 -4.25
C LEU A 196 2.92 9.42 -4.06
N ILE A 197 3.33 8.32 -4.69
CA ILE A 197 4.73 7.84 -4.69
C ILE A 197 5.69 8.94 -5.15
N HIS A 198 5.40 9.62 -6.26
CA HIS A 198 6.21 10.74 -6.75
C HIS A 198 6.34 11.86 -5.70
N THR A 199 5.23 12.25 -5.07
CA THR A 199 5.19 13.31 -4.04
C THR A 199 6.00 12.93 -2.80
N LEU A 200 5.95 11.67 -2.39
CA LEU A 200 6.67 11.18 -1.22
C LEU A 200 8.19 11.03 -1.47
N LEU A 201 8.58 10.61 -2.68
CA LEU A 201 9.99 10.56 -3.09
C LEU A 201 10.59 11.96 -3.26
N ASP A 202 9.85 12.91 -3.85
CA ASP A 202 10.23 14.33 -3.92
C ASP A 202 10.43 14.92 -2.51
N LEU A 203 9.50 14.64 -1.58
CA LEU A 203 9.61 15.06 -0.18
C LEU A 203 10.86 14.47 0.49
N LEU A 204 11.15 13.17 0.31
CA LEU A 204 12.34 12.53 0.88
C LEU A 204 13.63 13.13 0.32
N ALA A 205 13.73 13.32 -1.00
CA ALA A 205 14.89 13.95 -1.63
C ALA A 205 15.12 15.36 -1.06
N ASN A 206 14.08 16.19 -1.07
CA ASN A 206 14.15 17.60 -0.66
C ASN A 206 14.34 17.80 0.86
N ARG A 207 13.85 16.89 1.73
CA ARG A 207 14.08 16.96 3.20
C ARG A 207 15.35 16.25 3.68
N SER A 208 15.97 15.39 2.88
CA SER A 208 17.03 14.48 3.37
C SER A 208 18.38 14.63 2.67
N GLY A 209 18.40 15.15 1.43
CA GLY A 209 19.60 15.16 0.59
C GLY A 209 19.99 13.77 0.07
N GLY A 210 19.10 12.78 0.23
CA GLY A 210 19.33 11.35 0.01
C GLY A 210 18.92 10.51 1.22
N VAL A 211 18.69 9.22 1.00
CA VAL A 211 18.45 8.22 2.05
C VAL A 211 19.35 7.02 1.77
N ILE A 212 20.21 6.67 2.72
CA ILE A 212 21.13 5.53 2.61
C ILE A 212 20.66 4.41 3.53
N ILE A 213 20.24 3.28 2.94
CA ILE A 213 19.86 2.08 3.69
C ILE A 213 21.11 1.21 3.87
N ALA A 214 21.69 1.24 5.07
CA ALA A 214 22.88 0.45 5.41
C ALA A 214 22.50 -0.82 6.19
N LEU A 215 22.49 -1.98 5.52
CA LEU A 215 22.30 -3.28 6.16
C LEU A 215 23.58 -3.70 6.90
N LYS A 216 23.62 -3.47 8.22
CA LYS A 216 24.74 -3.92 9.06
C LYS A 216 24.51 -5.37 9.54
N ALA A 217 25.23 -6.31 8.93
CA ALA A 217 25.32 -7.68 9.45
C ALA A 217 25.82 -7.66 10.90
N ARG A 218 25.18 -8.42 11.78
CA ARG A 218 25.57 -8.55 13.18
C ARG A 218 26.43 -9.80 13.32
N GLU A 219 27.75 -9.62 13.33
CA GLU A 219 28.68 -10.73 13.57
C GLU A 219 28.36 -11.41 14.91
N HIS A 220 27.95 -12.67 14.84
CA HIS A 220 27.97 -13.55 15.99
C HIS A 220 29.39 -14.08 16.14
N ALA A 221 30.15 -13.47 17.06
CA ALA A 221 31.41 -14.02 17.51
C ALA A 221 31.17 -15.42 18.07
N VAL A 222 31.57 -16.45 17.32
CA VAL A 222 31.58 -17.83 17.78
C VAL A 222 32.51 -17.89 19.00
N PRO A 223 32.05 -18.35 20.18
CA PRO A 223 32.92 -18.48 21.34
C PRO A 223 34.03 -19.48 21.01
N MET A 224 35.25 -18.99 20.84
CA MET A 224 36.40 -19.87 20.61
C MET A 224 36.68 -20.63 21.90
N ALA A 225 36.22 -21.88 21.96
CA ALA A 225 36.42 -22.75 23.11
C ALA A 225 37.92 -22.83 23.43
N ALA A 226 38.28 -22.61 24.69
CA ALA A 226 39.67 -22.53 25.11
C ALA A 226 40.39 -23.86 24.80
N ALA A 227 41.42 -23.79 23.94
CA ALA A 227 42.33 -24.90 23.75
C ALA A 227 43.05 -25.17 25.09
N SER A 228 42.78 -26.33 25.67
CA SER A 228 43.24 -26.70 27.02
C SER A 228 44.76 -26.76 27.11
N GLU A 229 45.30 -26.32 28.25
CA GLU A 229 46.71 -26.48 28.59
C GLU A 229 47.13 -27.95 28.50
N VAL A 230 48.17 -28.24 27.71
CA VAL A 230 48.94 -29.48 27.82
C VAL A 230 50.27 -29.11 28.48
N GLY A 231 50.33 -29.28 29.80
CA GLY A 231 51.46 -28.85 30.62
C GLY A 231 52.76 -29.56 30.25
N GLY A 232 53.82 -28.78 30.02
CA GLY A 232 55.16 -29.30 29.77
C GLY A 232 55.80 -29.89 31.03
N ALA A 233 55.74 -31.21 31.19
CA ALA A 233 56.33 -31.92 32.32
C ALA A 233 57.68 -32.57 31.96
N SER A 234 58.79 -31.94 32.37
CA SER A 234 59.98 -32.63 32.92
C SER A 234 61.00 -31.61 33.40
N ALA A 235 61.28 -31.58 34.70
CA ALA A 235 62.42 -30.87 35.28
C ALA A 235 63.28 -31.86 36.04
N ALA A 236 64.55 -32.03 35.63
CA ALA A 236 65.48 -32.94 36.27
C ALA A 236 66.94 -32.52 36.06
N LEU A 237 67.65 -32.22 37.16
CA LEU A 237 69.11 -32.42 37.38
C LEU A 237 70.07 -31.63 36.43
N ARG A 238 71.20 -31.01 36.81
CA ARG A 238 72.18 -31.09 37.93
C ARG A 238 73.23 -29.94 37.65
N GLU A 239 74.15 -29.42 38.48
CA GLU A 239 74.62 -29.55 39.89
C GLU A 239 74.77 -28.11 40.48
N ASP A 240 74.53 -27.84 41.76
CA ASP A 240 75.46 -27.78 42.92
C ASP A 240 76.55 -26.64 42.90
N PRO A 241 76.79 -25.87 43.99
CA PRO A 241 77.52 -24.59 43.90
C PRO A 241 78.81 -24.41 44.77
N ARG A 242 79.55 -23.33 44.46
CA ARG A 242 80.62 -22.61 45.24
C ARG A 242 82.07 -22.83 44.77
N LEU A 243 82.93 -21.89 45.23
CA LEU A 243 84.37 -21.73 44.97
C LEU A 243 84.65 -21.14 43.55
N ASP A 244 85.47 -20.09 43.36
CA ASP A 244 86.32 -19.32 44.29
C ASP A 244 86.25 -17.80 44.08
N ALA A 245 86.59 -17.08 45.17
CA ALA A 245 87.25 -15.77 45.16
C ALA A 245 88.51 -15.90 46.05
N PRO A 246 89.60 -15.14 45.79
CA PRO A 246 90.95 -15.51 46.22
C PRO A 246 91.22 -15.44 47.74
#